data_AF-A0A8B3JR93-F1
#
_entry.id   AF-A0A8B3JR93-F1
#
_cell.length_a   1.000
_cell.length_b   1.000
_cell.length_c   1.000
_cell.angle_alpha   90.00
_cell.angle_beta   90.00
_cell.angle_gamma   90.00
#
_symmetry.space_group_name_H-M   'P 1'
#
loop_
_entity.id
_entity.type
_entity.pdbx_description
1 polymer ?
#
loop_
_entity_poly.entity_id
_entity_poly.type
_entity_poly.pdbx_seq_one_letter_code
_entity_poly.pdbx_strand_id
1 'polypeptide(L)'
;MACIPIYPPRGLEILREHIRLARARREVQDMATPLTYIWFYQRVRNGGSWDYKQKNRLWADFGNFHFGAVGYAACIPAKILHMAAGAAQWKAGTSREDWGNFTQGPPFGDDPIDQFWIKQGIDYAKQHHF
;
A
#
# COMPACT_ATOMS: atom_id res chain seq x y z
N MET A 1 5.78 -16.40 5.70
CA MET A 1 6.43 -16.02 4.42
C MET A 1 5.46 -15.17 3.64
N ALA A 2 5.85 -13.95 3.26
CA ALA A 2 5.02 -13.14 2.36
C ALA A 2 5.01 -13.76 0.95
N CYS A 3 3.84 -13.82 0.31
CA CYS A 3 3.73 -14.22 -1.09
C CYS A 3 4.01 -13.03 -2.01
N ILE A 4 4.62 -13.28 -3.16
CA ILE A 4 5.00 -12.25 -4.13
C ILE A 4 4.02 -12.31 -5.32
N PRO A 5 3.33 -11.21 -5.67
CA PRO A 5 2.40 -11.18 -6.81
C PRO A 5 3.13 -11.08 -8.15
N ILE A 6 2.40 -11.14 -9.27
CA ILE A 6 2.93 -10.81 -10.60
C ILE A 6 3.39 -9.35 -10.59
N TYR A 7 4.66 -9.12 -10.93
CA TYR A 7 5.29 -7.79 -10.87
C TYR A 7 5.82 -7.32 -12.23
N PRO A 8 5.98 -6.00 -12.42
CA PRO A 8 6.61 -5.45 -13.62
C PRO A 8 8.09 -5.87 -13.75
N PRO A 9 8.72 -5.74 -14.93
CA PRO A 9 10.16 -5.93 -15.07
C PRO A 9 10.93 -5.14 -14.00
N ARG A 10 11.88 -5.80 -13.32
CA ARG A 10 12.64 -5.25 -12.18
C ARG A 10 11.80 -4.83 -10.97
N GLY A 11 10.57 -5.33 -10.84
CA GLY A 11 9.63 -4.94 -9.78
C GLY A 11 10.16 -5.12 -8.36
N LEU A 12 10.90 -6.21 -8.09
CA LEU A 12 11.53 -6.43 -6.78
C LEU A 12 12.68 -5.46 -6.48
N GLU A 13 13.44 -5.05 -7.49
CA GLU A 13 14.49 -4.03 -7.33
C GLU A 13 13.87 -2.67 -7.00
N ILE A 14 12.85 -2.28 -7.77
CA ILE A 14 12.09 -1.04 -7.59
C ILE A 14 11.44 -1.01 -6.20
N LEU A 15 10.84 -2.13 -5.78
CA LEU A 15 10.27 -2.26 -4.44
C LEU A 15 11.32 -2.00 -3.36
N ARG A 16 12.48 -2.65 -3.44
CA ARG A 16 13.57 -2.49 -2.46
C ARG A 16 14.08 -1.05 -2.44
N GLU A 17 14.23 -0.42 -3.59
CA GLU A 17 14.62 1.00 -3.70
C GLU A 17 13.59 1.91 -3.03
N HIS A 18 12.30 1.72 -3.32
CA HIS A 18 11.23 2.51 -2.70
C HIS A 18 11.12 2.28 -1.18
N ILE A 19 11.34 1.06 -0.70
CA ILE A 19 11.43 0.76 0.75
C ILE A 19 12.60 1.52 1.38
N ARG A 20 13.79 1.51 0.75
CA ARG A 20 14.95 2.29 1.25
C ARG A 20 14.65 3.78 1.27
N LEU A 21 14.03 4.30 0.21
CA LEU A 21 13.64 5.71 0.12
C LEU A 21 12.62 6.09 1.22
N ALA A 22 11.67 5.20 1.52
CA ALA A 22 10.72 5.40 2.61
C ALA A 22 11.40 5.40 4.00
N ARG A 23 12.29 4.44 4.27
CA ARG A 23 13.04 4.36 5.54
C ARG A 23 14.04 5.52 5.72
N ALA A 24 14.57 6.07 4.63
CA ALA A 24 15.50 7.20 4.66
C ALA A 24 14.90 8.48 5.28
N ARG A 25 13.57 8.53 5.46
CA ARG A 25 12.87 9.59 6.17
C ARG A 25 13.14 9.57 7.69
N ARG A 26 13.73 8.49 8.22
CA ARG A 26 14.19 8.32 9.63
C ARG A 26 13.12 8.66 10.67
N GLU A 27 11.88 8.29 10.39
CA GLU A 27 10.76 8.49 11.31
C GLU A 27 10.67 7.35 12.33
N VAL A 28 10.00 7.61 13.44
CA VAL A 28 9.69 6.56 14.42
C VAL A 28 8.54 5.73 13.88
N GLN A 29 8.65 4.40 13.95
CA GLN A 29 7.62 3.49 13.49
C GLN A 29 6.25 3.86 14.10
N ASP A 30 5.21 3.84 13.26
CA ASP A 30 3.84 4.21 13.59
C ASP A 30 3.64 5.70 13.97
N MET A 31 4.66 6.54 13.77
CA MET A 31 4.61 8.00 13.99
C MET A 31 4.96 8.77 12.72
N ALA A 32 4.45 8.32 11.57
CA ALA A 32 4.64 9.03 10.30
C ALA A 32 4.22 10.50 10.39
N THR A 33 5.06 11.42 9.90
CA THR A 33 4.76 12.86 9.95
C THR A 33 3.69 13.26 8.92
N PRO A 34 3.00 14.41 9.10
CA PRO A 34 2.07 14.92 8.09
C PRO A 34 2.70 15.05 6.69
N LEU A 35 3.97 15.44 6.61
CA LEU A 35 4.69 15.52 5.34
C LEU A 35 4.90 14.14 4.69
N THR A 36 5.05 13.08 5.48
CA THR A 36 5.10 11.70 4.99
C THR A 36 3.78 11.27 4.39
N TYR A 37 2.66 11.60 5.02
CA TYR A 37 1.34 11.30 4.45
C TYR A 37 1.13 12.02 3.12
N ILE A 38 1.47 13.30 3.03
CA ILE A 38 1.35 14.08 1.78
C ILE A 38 2.23 13.47 0.69
N TRP A 39 3.51 13.22 1.01
CA TRP A 39 4.45 12.62 0.07
C TRP A 39 3.98 11.26 -0.42
N PHE A 40 3.55 10.37 0.49
CA PHE A 40 3.11 9.03 0.14
C PHE A 40 1.86 9.07 -0.72
N TYR A 41 0.86 9.87 -0.34
CA TYR A 41 -0.37 10.07 -1.12
C TYR A 41 -0.09 10.55 -2.55
N GLN A 42 0.81 11.53 -2.72
CA GLN A 42 1.16 12.04 -4.06
C GLN A 42 1.74 10.96 -4.97
N ARG A 43 2.41 9.94 -4.41
CA ARG A 43 3.00 8.84 -5.18
C ARG A 43 1.98 7.78 -5.58
N VAL A 44 1.07 7.43 -4.68
CA VAL A 44 0.15 6.27 -4.80
C VAL A 44 -1.24 6.61 -5.33
N ARG A 45 -1.63 7.89 -5.36
CA ARG A 45 -2.93 8.34 -5.90
C ARG A 45 -3.11 7.90 -7.37
N ASN A 46 -4.36 7.92 -7.84
CA ASN A 46 -4.68 7.70 -9.25
C ASN A 46 -3.83 8.62 -10.16
N GLY A 47 -3.15 8.01 -11.13
CA GLY A 47 -2.20 8.68 -12.04
C GLY A 47 -0.88 9.12 -11.39
N GLY A 48 -0.62 8.70 -10.16
CA GLY A 48 0.64 8.90 -9.46
C GLY A 48 1.75 8.01 -10.02
N SER A 49 3.01 8.32 -9.67
CA SER A 49 4.16 7.58 -10.21
C SER A 49 4.18 6.09 -9.83
N TRP A 50 3.51 5.73 -8.72
CA TRP A 50 3.40 4.36 -8.20
C TRP A 50 2.02 3.74 -8.46
N ASP A 51 1.22 4.32 -9.34
CA ASP A 51 -0.02 3.70 -9.79
C ASP A 51 0.30 2.61 -10.83
N TYR A 52 0.59 1.40 -10.34
CA TYR A 52 0.95 0.27 -11.19
C TYR A 52 -0.24 -0.28 -11.98
N LYS A 53 -1.46 -0.15 -11.44
CA LYS A 53 -2.70 -0.61 -12.08
C LYS A 53 -2.98 0.15 -13.37
N GLN A 54 -2.69 1.45 -13.43
CA GLN A 54 -2.82 2.24 -14.66
C GLN A 54 -1.75 1.91 -15.71
N LYS A 55 -0.57 1.41 -15.30
CA LYS A 55 0.48 0.99 -16.24
C LYS A 55 0.15 -0.36 -16.88
N ASN A 56 -0.32 -1.31 -16.07
CA ASN A 56 -0.84 -2.59 -16.54
C ASN A 56 -1.79 -3.17 -15.48
N ARG A 57 -2.99 -3.56 -15.90
CA ARG A 57 -3.99 -4.12 -14.99
C ARG A 57 -3.52 -5.41 -14.29
N LEU A 58 -2.61 -6.16 -14.91
CA LEU A 58 -2.00 -7.37 -14.33
C LEU A 58 -1.11 -7.07 -13.12
N TRP A 59 -0.73 -5.81 -12.90
CA TRP A 59 0.12 -5.38 -11.77
C TRP A 59 -0.68 -4.74 -10.63
N ALA A 60 -2.01 -4.87 -10.62
CA ALA A 60 -2.85 -4.35 -9.54
C ALA A 60 -2.43 -4.93 -8.17
N ASP A 61 -2.29 -6.26 -8.09
CA ASP A 61 -1.85 -6.97 -6.88
C ASP A 61 -0.47 -6.50 -6.42
N PHE A 62 0.46 -6.30 -7.37
CA PHE A 62 1.77 -5.72 -7.07
C PHE A 62 1.66 -4.28 -6.56
N GLY A 63 0.76 -3.48 -7.09
CA GLY A 63 0.48 -2.13 -6.58
C GLY A 63 0.02 -2.15 -5.13
N ASN A 64 -0.90 -3.04 -4.78
CA ASN A 64 -1.41 -3.19 -3.40
C ASN A 64 -0.33 -3.73 -2.44
N PHE A 65 0.44 -4.72 -2.89
CA PHE A 65 1.61 -5.21 -2.16
C PHE A 65 2.68 -4.11 -1.96
N HIS A 66 2.98 -3.35 -3.01
CA HIS A 66 3.92 -2.23 -2.98
C HIS A 66 3.48 -1.13 -2.02
N PHE A 67 2.20 -0.76 -2.08
CA PHE A 67 1.57 0.20 -1.18
C PHE A 67 1.73 -0.21 0.29
N GLY A 68 1.40 -1.46 0.64
CA GLY A 68 1.56 -1.98 2.00
C GLY A 68 3.02 -1.97 2.47
N ALA A 69 3.93 -2.46 1.63
CA ALA A 69 5.35 -2.58 1.98
C ALA A 69 6.02 -1.20 2.17
N VAL A 70 5.83 -0.30 1.20
CA VAL A 70 6.48 1.02 1.22
C VAL A 70 5.82 1.95 2.24
N GLY A 71 4.50 1.89 2.38
CA GLY A 71 3.77 2.67 3.39
C GLY A 71 4.22 2.31 4.80
N TYR A 72 4.33 1.01 5.10
CA TYR A 72 4.81 0.56 6.41
C TYR A 72 6.27 0.94 6.66
N ALA A 73 7.12 0.81 5.63
CA ALA A 73 8.51 1.26 5.68
C ALA A 73 8.65 2.78 5.88
N ALA A 74 7.64 3.56 5.48
CA ALA A 74 7.53 4.99 5.74
C ALA A 74 6.96 5.30 7.14
N CYS A 75 6.87 4.30 8.03
CA CYS A 75 6.36 4.42 9.39
C CYS A 75 4.86 4.78 9.48
N ILE A 76 4.10 4.59 8.40
CA ILE A 76 2.65 4.74 8.43
C ILE A 76 2.05 3.51 9.13
N PRO A 77 1.18 3.69 10.14
CA PRO A 77 0.58 2.55 10.82
C PRO A 77 -0.20 1.65 9.86
N ALA A 78 -0.04 0.33 10.00
CA ALA A 78 -0.69 -0.67 9.15
C ALA A 78 -2.21 -0.45 9.02
N LYS A 79 -2.89 -0.11 10.13
CA LYS A 79 -4.32 0.19 10.14
C LYS A 79 -4.67 1.37 9.23
N ILE A 80 -3.84 2.41 9.20
CA ILE A 80 -4.06 3.57 8.33
C ILE A 80 -3.90 3.19 6.86
N LEU A 81 -2.96 2.31 6.51
CA LEU A 81 -2.81 1.81 5.14
C LEU A 81 -4.07 1.06 4.68
N HIS A 82 -4.56 0.13 5.49
CA HIS A 82 -5.78 -0.63 5.18
C HIS A 82 -7.03 0.27 5.05
N MET A 83 -7.20 1.23 5.96
CA MET A 83 -8.29 2.21 5.90
C MET A 83 -8.18 3.13 4.68
N ALA A 84 -6.97 3.57 4.32
CA ALA A 84 -6.75 4.46 3.19
C ALA A 84 -7.06 3.77 1.84
N ALA A 85 -6.75 2.48 1.71
CA ALA A 85 -7.12 1.69 0.54
C ALA A 85 -8.64 1.56 0.39
N GLY A 86 -9.35 1.23 1.48
CA GLY A 86 -10.81 1.20 1.49
C GLY A 86 -11.45 2.55 1.20
N ALA A 87 -10.92 3.64 1.74
CA ALA A 87 -11.40 4.98 1.42
C ALA A 87 -11.18 5.35 -0.06
N ALA A 88 -10.07 4.90 -0.67
CA ALA A 88 -9.81 5.10 -2.09
C ALA A 88 -10.79 4.31 -2.97
N GLN A 89 -11.07 3.05 -2.61
CA GLN A 89 -12.04 2.19 -3.31
C GLN A 89 -13.47 2.74 -3.20
N TRP A 90 -13.86 3.21 -2.01
CA TRP A 90 -15.13 3.88 -1.79
C TRP A 90 -15.26 5.15 -2.64
N LYS A 91 -14.22 6.00 -2.65
CA LYS A 91 -14.18 7.21 -3.50
C LYS A 91 -14.24 6.90 -5.00
N ALA A 92 -13.69 5.75 -5.43
CA ALA A 92 -13.77 5.28 -6.81
C ALA A 92 -15.16 4.73 -7.19
N GLY A 93 -16.06 4.54 -6.22
CA GLY A 93 -17.40 3.99 -6.44
C GLY A 93 -17.40 2.48 -6.75
N THR A 94 -16.32 1.77 -6.42
CA THR A 94 -16.15 0.34 -6.71
C THR A 94 -16.19 -0.54 -5.46
N SER A 95 -16.50 0.05 -4.30
CA SER A 95 -16.80 -0.67 -3.05
C SER A 95 -18.13 -1.41 -3.17
N ARG A 96 -18.22 -2.60 -2.56
CA ARG A 96 -19.49 -3.33 -2.38
C ARG A 96 -20.02 -3.10 -0.97
N GLU A 97 -21.34 -3.09 -0.80
CA GLU A 97 -21.98 -2.92 0.51
C GLU A 97 -21.57 -4.02 1.50
N ASP A 98 -21.39 -5.25 1.01
CA ASP A 98 -20.96 -6.42 1.79
C ASP A 98 -19.54 -6.28 2.38
N TRP A 99 -18.73 -5.35 1.86
CA TRP A 99 -17.37 -5.07 2.34
C TRP A 99 -17.35 -4.01 3.45
N GLY A 100 -18.51 -3.47 3.82
CA GLY A 100 -18.66 -2.43 4.82
C GLY A 100 -18.16 -1.06 4.34
N ASN A 101 -17.79 -0.20 5.29
CA ASN A 101 -17.27 1.14 5.02
C ASN A 101 -15.88 1.36 5.65
N PHE A 102 -15.14 2.36 5.18
CA PHE A 102 -13.79 2.70 5.66
C PHE A 102 -13.72 3.11 7.15
N THR A 103 -14.88 3.40 7.76
CA THR A 103 -15.02 3.71 9.19
C THR A 103 -15.34 2.49 10.06
N GLN A 104 -15.65 1.34 9.45
CA GLN A 104 -15.99 0.10 10.14
C GLN A 104 -14.76 -0.81 10.31
N GLY A 105 -14.94 -2.10 10.59
CA GLY A 105 -13.85 -3.07 10.67
C GLY A 105 -13.31 -3.49 9.30
N PRO A 106 -12.24 -4.31 9.26
CA PRO A 106 -11.76 -4.93 8.03
C PRO A 106 -12.90 -5.65 7.28
N PRO A 107 -13.02 -5.52 5.94
CA PRO A 107 -12.01 -5.01 4.99
C PRO A 107 -12.04 -3.49 4.75
N PHE A 108 -12.71 -2.70 5.61
CA PHE A 108 -12.80 -1.24 5.49
C PHE A 108 -13.44 -0.76 4.17
N GLY A 109 -14.35 -1.54 3.57
CA GLY A 109 -14.95 -1.23 2.27
C GLY A 109 -14.04 -1.48 1.05
N ASP A 110 -12.89 -2.13 1.25
CA ASP A 110 -11.97 -2.49 0.18
C ASP A 110 -12.21 -3.92 -0.34
N ASP A 111 -11.67 -4.24 -1.52
CA ASP A 111 -11.66 -5.62 -2.02
C ASP A 111 -10.82 -6.51 -1.07
N PRO A 112 -11.36 -7.64 -0.57
CA PRO A 112 -10.61 -8.56 0.28
C PRO A 112 -9.27 -9.03 -0.31
N ILE A 113 -9.16 -9.13 -1.63
CA ILE A 113 -7.92 -9.50 -2.33
C ILE A 113 -6.90 -8.36 -2.22
N ASP A 114 -7.34 -7.11 -2.39
CA ASP A 114 -6.49 -5.94 -2.27
C ASP A 114 -5.96 -5.80 -0.84
N GLN A 115 -6.84 -5.99 0.16
CA GLN A 115 -6.48 -6.02 1.58
C GLN A 115 -5.48 -7.14 1.91
N PHE A 116 -5.66 -8.33 1.32
CA PHE A 116 -4.70 -9.41 1.44
C PHE A 116 -3.32 -9.00 0.93
N TRP A 117 -3.22 -8.43 -0.27
CA TRP A 117 -1.92 -8.03 -0.82
C TRP A 117 -1.26 -6.90 -0.05
N ILE A 118 -2.02 -5.92 0.44
CA ILE A 118 -1.51 -4.87 1.35
C ILE A 118 -0.88 -5.51 2.60
N LYS A 119 -1.59 -6.46 3.22
CA LYS A 119 -1.08 -7.18 4.39
C LYS A 119 0.21 -7.94 4.07
N GLN A 120 0.27 -8.64 2.93
CA GLN A 120 1.46 -9.36 2.51
C GLN A 120 2.66 -8.41 2.29
N GLY A 121 2.41 -7.21 1.75
CA GLY A 121 3.43 -6.16 1.62
C GLY A 121 3.95 -5.67 2.97
N ILE A 122 3.06 -5.41 3.92
CA ILE A 122 3.43 -5.03 5.30
C ILE A 122 4.27 -6.13 5.95
N ASP A 123 3.83 -7.38 5.85
CA ASP A 123 4.54 -8.54 6.41
C ASP A 123 5.92 -8.72 5.75
N TYR A 124 6.05 -8.43 4.45
CA TYR A 124 7.34 -8.38 3.76
C TYR A 124 8.25 -7.29 4.33
N ALA A 125 7.75 -6.07 4.52
CA ALA A 125 8.53 -4.97 5.07
C ALA A 125 8.97 -5.20 6.53
N LYS A 126 8.21 -5.98 7.30
CA LYS A 126 8.59 -6.45 8.65
C LYS A 126 9.69 -7.50 8.60
N GLN A 127 9.62 -8.46 7.68
CA GLN A 127 10.60 -9.55 7.55
C GLN A 127 11.94 -9.06 6.99
N HIS A 128 11.92 -8.00 6.18
CA HIS A 128 13.12 -7.45 5.54
C HIS A 128 13.51 -6.10 6.15
N HIS A 129 14.36 -6.17 7.17
CA HIS A 129 15.07 -5.03 7.76
C HIS A 129 16.26 -4.64 6.88
N PHE A 130 16.00 -3.94 5.77
CA PHE A 130 17.05 -3.31 4.95
C PHE A 130 17.58 -2.03 5.60
#